data_AF-A0A4R8IE92-F1
#
_entry.id   AF-A0A4R8IE92-F1
#
_cell.length_a   1.000
_cell.length_b   1.000
_cell.length_c   1.000
_cell.angle_alpha   90.00
_cell.angle_beta   90.00
_cell.angle_gamma   90.00
#
_symmetry.space_group_name_H-M   'P 1'
#
loop_
_entity.id
_entity.type
_entity.pdbx_description
1 polymer ?
#
loop_
_entity_poly.entity_id
_entity_poly.type
_entity_poly.pdbx_seq_one_letter_code
_entity_poly.pdbx_strand_id
1 'polypeptide(L)'
;MQNFNYISNTFSYYNKELFQDKLPEVIITISRDHKMSGMFQPDKWKSKDGQMIHELTVNPDYIEPYDIEFHQTIVHEMCHLYQYLFGKPGRSGYHNLEFSEIMKNVGLQTSDTGTPDGFKTGRRMYDYVIDDGPFEKAFQKLQETRFKTLEISAVKKDKVQKSGADGKRSKYTCSCGCNVWGKTGLEIVCKKCDVEFEENN
;
A
#
# COMPACT_ATOMS: atom_id res chain seq x y z
N MET A 1 2.16 6.56 15.16
CA MET A 1 3.20 7.61 15.15
C MET A 1 4.56 7.10 14.72
N GLN A 2 5.02 5.91 15.14
CA GLN A 2 6.38 5.45 14.81
C GLN A 2 6.59 5.03 13.33
N ASN A 3 5.63 4.36 12.67
CA ASN A 3 5.75 4.06 11.22
C ASN A 3 5.79 5.34 10.37
N PHE A 4 5.08 6.39 10.79
CA PHE A 4 5.13 7.69 10.12
C PHE A 4 6.54 8.28 10.17
N ASN A 5 7.16 8.29 11.35
CA ASN A 5 8.54 8.76 11.51
C ASN A 5 9.53 7.94 10.68
N TYR A 6 9.32 6.62 10.57
CA TYR A 6 10.17 5.77 9.74
C TYR A 6 10.12 6.17 8.25
N ILE A 7 8.91 6.31 7.69
CA ILE A 7 8.75 6.67 6.27
C ILE A 7 9.28 8.09 6.03
N SER A 8 8.99 9.05 6.91
CA SER A 8 9.53 10.41 6.83
C SER A 8 11.06 10.43 6.83
N ASN A 9 11.66 9.67 7.74
CA ASN A 9 13.11 9.57 7.82
C ASN A 9 13.73 8.85 6.60
N THR A 10 13.04 7.83 6.07
CA THR A 10 13.47 7.12 4.86
C THR A 10 13.44 8.05 3.65
N PHE A 11 12.41 8.89 3.53
CA PHE A 11 12.33 9.94 2.52
C PHE A 11 13.49 10.93 2.66
N SER A 12 13.73 11.47 3.86
CA SER A 12 14.83 12.41 4.09
C SER A 12 16.20 11.80 3.79
N TYR A 13 16.39 10.53 4.15
CA TYR A 13 17.63 9.79 3.85
C TYR A 13 17.87 9.69 2.35
N TYR A 14 16.89 9.20 1.57
CA TYR A 14 17.07 9.07 0.13
C TYR A 14 17.13 10.42 -0.57
N ASN A 15 16.48 11.47 -0.05
CA ASN A 15 16.58 12.81 -0.60
C ASN A 15 18.04 13.30 -0.55
N LYS A 16 18.68 13.08 0.60
CA LYS A 16 20.10 13.39 0.78
C LYS A 16 21.00 12.54 -0.13
N GLU A 17 20.83 11.22 -0.10
CA GLU A 17 21.77 10.29 -0.76
C GLU A 17 21.60 10.23 -2.29
N LEU A 18 20.36 10.37 -2.81
CA LEU A 18 20.05 10.17 -4.23
C LEU A 18 19.65 11.47 -4.95
N PHE A 19 19.14 12.47 -4.23
CA PHE A 19 18.59 13.69 -4.83
C PHE A 19 19.31 14.98 -4.38
N GLN A 20 20.40 14.88 -3.62
CA GLN A 20 21.20 16.02 -3.16
C GLN A 20 20.37 17.07 -2.39
N ASP A 21 19.42 16.61 -1.57
CA ASP A 21 18.50 17.45 -0.78
C ASP A 21 17.65 18.42 -1.64
N LYS A 22 17.43 18.12 -2.93
CA LYS A 22 16.64 18.98 -3.84
C LYS A 22 15.13 18.84 -3.65
N LEU A 23 14.65 17.76 -3.06
CA LEU A 23 13.22 17.54 -2.89
C LEU A 23 12.71 18.25 -1.61
N PRO A 24 11.60 19.00 -1.68
CA PRO A 24 10.98 19.60 -0.51
C PRO A 24 10.32 18.52 0.38
N GLU A 25 9.98 18.89 1.60
CA GLU A 25 9.13 18.06 2.45
C GLU A 25 7.76 17.82 1.80
N VAL A 26 7.23 16.62 2.01
CA VAL A 26 5.90 16.21 1.55
C VAL A 26 5.04 15.76 2.72
N ILE A 27 3.73 15.82 2.56
CA ILE A 27 2.81 15.14 3.47
C ILE A 27 2.84 13.64 3.14
N ILE A 28 3.26 12.83 4.11
CA ILE A 28 3.21 11.37 3.98
C ILE A 28 1.85 10.88 4.47
N THR A 29 1.13 10.14 3.64
CA THR A 29 -0.12 9.50 4.04
C THR A 29 0.00 7.99 3.97
N ILE A 30 -0.74 7.29 4.84
CA ILE A 30 -0.81 5.83 4.83
C ILE A 30 -2.22 5.47 4.43
N SER A 31 -2.39 4.86 3.25
CA SER A 31 -3.70 4.48 2.72
C SER A 31 -3.65 3.10 2.09
N ARG A 32 -4.63 2.26 2.41
CA ARG A 32 -4.71 0.89 1.92
C ARG A 32 -5.57 0.83 0.67
N ASP A 33 -4.92 0.64 -0.48
CA ASP A 33 -5.57 0.31 -1.74
C ASP A 33 -4.81 -0.86 -2.38
N HIS A 34 -5.51 -1.97 -2.60
CA HIS A 34 -4.94 -3.22 -3.12
C HIS A 34 -4.24 -3.09 -4.48
N LYS A 35 -4.42 -1.97 -5.19
CA LYS A 35 -3.84 -1.74 -6.52
C LYS A 35 -2.57 -0.87 -6.53
N MET A 36 -2.09 -0.39 -5.38
CA MET A 36 -0.90 0.47 -5.32
C MET A 36 0.02 0.10 -4.17
N SER A 37 1.33 0.20 -4.40
CA SER A 37 2.37 0.18 -3.35
C SER A 37 2.62 1.58 -2.79
N GLY A 38 2.63 2.59 -3.67
CA GLY A 38 2.73 4.01 -3.35
C GLY A 38 2.05 4.90 -4.38
N MET A 39 1.95 6.19 -4.09
CA MET A 39 1.43 7.20 -5.04
C MET A 39 1.89 8.61 -4.67
N PHE A 40 2.47 9.32 -5.64
CA PHE A 40 2.73 10.75 -5.58
C PHE A 40 1.54 11.58 -6.06
N GLN A 41 1.18 12.63 -5.31
CA GLN A 41 0.16 13.59 -5.69
C GLN A 41 0.70 15.04 -5.56
N PRO A 42 0.89 15.76 -6.67
CA PRO A 42 1.34 17.15 -6.61
C PRO A 42 0.22 18.07 -6.11
N ASP A 43 0.59 19.16 -5.41
CA ASP A 43 -0.29 20.27 -5.02
C ASP A 43 -1.61 19.83 -4.36
N LYS A 44 -1.52 18.76 -3.59
CA LYS A 44 -2.67 18.12 -2.96
C LYS A 44 -3.19 18.92 -1.77
N TRP A 45 -2.27 19.61 -1.10
CA TRP A 45 -2.53 20.36 0.13
C TRP A 45 -2.12 21.81 -0.03
N LYS A 46 -2.62 22.66 0.87
CA LYS A 46 -2.31 24.09 0.92
C LYS A 46 -2.04 24.52 2.35
N SER A 47 -0.90 25.15 2.60
CA SER A 47 -0.54 25.72 3.90
C SER A 47 -1.39 26.94 4.22
N LYS A 48 -1.34 27.42 5.47
CA LYS A 48 -2.03 28.67 5.87
C LYS A 48 -1.57 29.88 5.05
N ASP A 49 -0.29 29.91 4.68
CA ASP A 49 0.32 30.99 3.89
C ASP A 49 0.10 30.80 2.38
N GLY A 50 -0.64 29.76 2.00
CA GLY A 50 -1.04 29.51 0.63
C GLY A 50 -0.06 28.71 -0.22
N GLN A 51 1.04 28.24 0.35
CA GLN A 51 1.99 27.35 -0.31
C GLN A 51 1.34 26.00 -0.61
N MET A 52 1.46 25.52 -1.85
CA MET A 52 1.02 24.18 -2.20
C MET A 52 2.01 23.14 -1.67
N ILE A 53 1.50 22.05 -1.12
CA ILE A 53 2.29 20.96 -0.54
C ILE A 53 1.89 19.66 -1.24
N HIS A 54 2.90 18.86 -1.61
CA HIS A 54 2.70 17.58 -2.28
C HIS A 54 2.46 16.46 -1.27
N GLU A 55 1.85 15.36 -1.73
CA GLU A 55 1.61 14.16 -0.94
C GLU A 55 2.36 12.97 -1.52
N LEU A 56 2.91 12.13 -0.63
CA LEU A 56 3.41 10.79 -0.96
C LEU A 56 2.63 9.79 -0.12
N THR A 57 1.74 9.03 -0.76
CA THR A 57 0.97 7.96 -0.13
C THR A 57 1.76 6.67 -0.15
N VAL A 58 1.77 5.94 0.96
CA VAL A 58 2.34 4.59 1.08
C VAL A 58 1.26 3.61 1.49
N ASN A 59 1.23 2.44 0.86
CA ASN A 59 0.31 1.39 1.26
C ASN A 59 0.86 0.61 2.47
N PRO A 60 0.09 0.53 3.58
CA PRO A 60 0.56 -0.13 4.79
C PRO A 60 0.80 -1.64 4.66
N ASP A 61 0.28 -2.31 3.63
CA ASP A 61 0.49 -3.75 3.42
C ASP A 61 1.89 -4.12 2.94
N TYR A 62 2.62 -3.14 2.39
CA TYR A 62 3.97 -3.35 1.85
C TYR A 62 5.04 -2.68 2.71
N ILE A 63 4.70 -2.14 3.88
CA ILE A 63 5.70 -1.58 4.79
C ILE A 63 6.51 -2.72 5.39
N GLU A 64 7.72 -2.91 4.87
CA GLU A 64 8.72 -3.84 5.38
C GLU A 64 10.10 -3.16 5.36
N PRO A 65 10.61 -2.70 6.52
CA PRO A 65 11.87 -1.96 6.62
C PRO A 65 13.12 -2.66 6.09
N TYR A 66 13.08 -3.99 5.96
CA TYR A 66 14.19 -4.79 5.48
C TYR A 66 14.02 -5.24 4.03
N ASP A 67 12.92 -4.87 3.38
CA ASP A 67 12.63 -5.21 2.00
C ASP A 67 13.06 -4.09 1.05
N ILE A 68 13.86 -4.43 0.06
CA ILE A 68 14.34 -3.49 -0.95
C ILE A 68 13.19 -2.97 -1.82
N GLU A 69 12.16 -3.78 -2.09
CA GLU A 69 11.00 -3.39 -2.90
C GLU A 69 10.16 -2.29 -2.23
N PHE A 70 10.09 -2.32 -0.90
CA PHE A 70 9.45 -1.26 -0.12
C PHE A 70 10.20 0.07 -0.27
N HIS A 71 11.53 0.05 -0.18
CA HIS A 71 12.35 1.26 -0.35
C HIS A 71 12.34 1.75 -1.80
N GLN A 72 12.32 0.82 -2.76
CA GLN A 72 12.20 1.11 -4.19
C GLN A 72 10.90 1.86 -4.47
N THR A 73 9.78 1.45 -3.85
CA THR A 73 8.50 2.18 -3.96
C THR A 73 8.63 3.63 -3.50
N ILE A 74 9.29 3.90 -2.37
CA ILE A 74 9.47 5.27 -1.88
C ILE A 74 10.29 6.09 -2.90
N VAL A 75 11.41 5.54 -3.39
CA VAL A 75 12.29 6.23 -4.33
C VAL A 75 11.64 6.43 -5.70
N HIS A 76 10.77 5.50 -6.13
CA HIS A 76 9.94 5.66 -7.32
C HIS A 76 9.05 6.90 -7.22
N GLU A 77 8.31 7.04 -6.11
CA GLU A 77 7.46 8.21 -5.89
C GLU A 77 8.26 9.51 -5.73
N MET A 78 9.48 9.43 -5.20
CA MET A 78 10.42 10.57 -5.18
C MET A 78 10.87 10.99 -6.58
N CYS A 79 11.02 10.05 -7.52
CA CYS A 79 11.31 10.37 -8.92
C CYS A 79 10.13 11.09 -9.58
N HIS A 80 8.88 10.74 -9.23
CA HIS A 80 7.70 11.47 -9.67
C HIS A 80 7.70 12.91 -9.15
N LEU A 81 8.03 13.11 -7.87
CA LEU A 81 8.20 14.44 -7.30
C LEU A 81 9.33 15.22 -7.99
N TYR A 82 10.49 14.60 -8.20
CA TYR A 82 11.62 15.24 -8.89
C TYR A 82 11.23 15.70 -10.30
N GLN A 83 10.57 14.83 -11.07
CA GLN A 83 10.11 15.17 -12.41
C GLN A 83 9.09 16.30 -12.37
N TYR A 84 8.17 16.30 -11.40
CA TYR A 84 7.17 17.37 -11.26
C TYR A 84 7.83 18.74 -11.04
N LEU A 85 8.87 18.79 -10.20
CA LEU A 85 9.55 20.03 -9.83
C LEU A 85 10.54 20.53 -10.87
N PHE A 86 11.28 19.62 -11.52
CA PHE A 86 12.45 19.96 -12.32
C PHE A 86 12.40 19.45 -13.76
N GLY A 87 11.33 18.73 -14.13
CA GLY A 87 11.15 18.11 -15.44
C GLY A 87 9.83 18.48 -16.10
N LYS A 88 9.41 17.62 -17.02
CA LYS A 88 8.21 17.76 -17.84
C LYS A 88 7.42 16.45 -17.79
N PRO A 89 6.58 16.24 -16.77
CA PRO A 89 5.75 15.05 -16.69
C PRO A 89 4.84 14.95 -17.91
N GLY A 90 4.62 13.72 -18.38
CA GLY A 90 3.76 13.43 -19.51
C GLY A 90 2.28 13.38 -19.13
N ARG A 91 1.50 12.61 -19.89
CA ARG A 91 0.11 12.30 -19.55
C ARG A 91 0.07 11.56 -18.21
N SER A 92 -0.99 11.79 -17.42
CA SER A 92 -1.21 11.09 -16.15
C SER A 92 -1.03 9.56 -16.31
N GLY A 93 -0.24 8.98 -15.41
CA GLY A 93 0.09 7.55 -15.35
C GLY A 93 1.00 7.03 -16.48
N TYR A 94 1.60 7.92 -17.28
CA TYR A 94 2.57 7.56 -18.32
C TYR A 94 3.99 7.93 -17.89
N HIS A 95 4.88 6.95 -17.81
CA HIS A 95 6.30 7.15 -17.58
C HIS A 95 7.01 7.38 -18.91
N ASN A 96 7.43 8.62 -19.15
CA ASN A 96 8.13 9.02 -20.37
C ASN A 96 9.65 8.79 -20.26
N LEU A 97 10.40 9.09 -21.33
CA LEU A 97 11.84 8.93 -21.36
C LEU A 97 12.56 9.72 -20.27
N GLU A 98 12.09 10.94 -19.97
CA GLU A 98 12.69 11.76 -18.91
C GLU A 98 12.51 11.11 -17.53
N PHE A 99 11.33 10.59 -17.22
CA PHE A 99 11.11 9.85 -15.97
C PHE A 99 12.02 8.61 -15.89
N SER A 100 12.12 7.87 -17.00
CA SER A 100 12.99 6.70 -17.08
C SER A 100 14.46 7.04 -16.79
N GLU A 101 14.95 8.16 -17.32
CA GLU A 101 16.33 8.58 -17.09
C GLU A 101 16.55 9.14 -15.67
N ILE A 102 15.53 9.78 -15.07
CA ILE A 102 15.55 10.15 -13.64
C ILE A 102 15.70 8.90 -12.76
N MET A 103 14.87 7.88 -12.99
CA MET A 103 14.96 6.60 -12.28
C MET A 103 16.37 5.99 -12.42
N LYS A 104 16.88 5.97 -13.65
CA LYS A 104 18.21 5.42 -13.96
C LYS A 104 19.32 6.13 -13.20
N ASN A 105 19.26 7.46 -13.09
CA ASN A 105 20.24 8.24 -12.35
C ASN A 105 20.27 7.94 -10.86
N VAL A 106 19.14 7.53 -10.28
CA VAL A 106 19.09 7.11 -8.87
C VAL A 106 19.37 5.63 -8.66
N GLY A 107 19.59 4.84 -9.72
CA GLY A 107 19.89 3.41 -9.64
C GLY A 107 18.67 2.50 -9.75
N LEU A 108 17.55 3.00 -10.27
CA LEU A 108 16.36 2.22 -10.62
C LEU A 108 16.12 2.28 -12.13
N GLN A 109 15.37 1.37 -12.73
CA GLN A 109 15.05 1.48 -14.15
C GLN A 109 13.62 1.03 -14.41
N THR A 110 12.84 1.89 -15.06
CA THR A 110 11.49 1.54 -15.51
C THR A 110 11.53 0.41 -16.54
N SER A 111 10.57 -0.50 -16.43
CA SER A 111 10.37 -1.64 -17.34
C SER A 111 8.90 -2.05 -17.34
N ASP A 112 8.30 -2.31 -18.51
CA ASP A 112 6.92 -2.80 -18.59
C ASP A 112 6.77 -4.28 -18.22
N THR A 113 7.88 -5.02 -18.14
CA THR A 113 7.96 -6.40 -17.67
C THR A 113 8.52 -6.53 -16.25
N GLY A 114 9.09 -5.44 -15.70
CA GLY A 114 9.87 -5.47 -14.46
C GLY A 114 11.27 -6.05 -14.62
N THR A 115 11.71 -6.33 -15.85
CA THR A 115 13.01 -6.93 -16.17
C THR A 115 13.79 -6.08 -17.19
N PRO A 116 15.12 -6.26 -17.32
CA PRO A 116 15.95 -5.41 -18.20
C PRO A 116 15.59 -5.43 -19.70
N ASP A 117 14.91 -6.46 -20.17
CA ASP A 117 14.47 -6.64 -21.55
C ASP A 117 13.16 -5.88 -21.88
N GLY A 118 12.45 -5.38 -20.87
CA GLY A 118 11.21 -4.63 -21.06
C GLY A 118 11.40 -3.23 -21.67
N PHE A 119 10.32 -2.67 -22.18
CA PHE A 119 10.28 -1.28 -22.63
C PHE A 119 10.44 -0.34 -21.45
N LYS A 120 11.16 0.77 -21.65
CA LYS A 120 11.48 1.72 -20.59
C LYS A 120 10.40 2.78 -20.36
N THR A 121 9.41 2.86 -21.22
CA THR A 121 8.37 3.90 -21.19
C THR A 121 7.01 3.31 -21.48
N GLY A 122 5.96 3.85 -20.85
CA GLY A 122 4.61 3.33 -21.04
C GLY A 122 3.66 3.76 -19.93
N ARG A 123 2.48 3.14 -19.92
CA ARG A 123 1.53 3.24 -18.80
C ARG A 123 1.63 1.97 -17.98
N ARG A 124 1.43 2.11 -16.66
CA ARG A 124 1.47 0.97 -15.71
C ARG A 124 2.80 0.24 -15.81
N MET A 125 3.88 0.98 -15.62
CA MET A 125 5.22 0.42 -15.62
C MET A 125 5.54 -0.21 -14.28
N TYR A 126 6.38 -1.24 -14.32
CA TYR A 126 7.17 -1.69 -13.19
C TYR A 126 8.54 -0.99 -13.25
N ASP A 127 9.40 -1.33 -12.31
CA ASP A 127 10.81 -0.99 -12.34
C ASP A 127 11.64 -2.05 -11.63
N TYR A 128 12.95 -2.04 -11.89
CA TYR A 128 13.92 -2.92 -11.27
C TYR A 128 15.10 -2.13 -10.71
N VAL A 129 15.77 -2.73 -9.74
CA VAL A 129 17.01 -2.20 -9.17
C VAL A 129 18.16 -2.44 -10.14
N ILE A 130 18.95 -1.41 -10.45
CA ILE A 130 20.18 -1.55 -11.23
C ILE A 130 21.27 -2.09 -10.31
N ASP A 131 21.84 -3.24 -10.67
CA ASP A 131 22.95 -3.87 -9.96
C ASP A 131 24.12 -2.89 -9.74
N ASP A 132 24.63 -2.86 -8.51
CA ASP A 132 25.70 -1.96 -8.06
C ASP A 132 25.37 -0.46 -8.24
N GLY A 133 24.08 -0.14 -8.39
CA GLY A 133 23.56 1.20 -8.60
C GLY A 133 23.55 2.06 -7.32
N PRO A 134 23.36 3.39 -7.46
CA PRO A 134 23.29 4.30 -6.32
C PRO A 134 22.22 3.93 -5.29
N PHE A 135 21.02 3.54 -5.73
CA PHE A 135 19.93 3.10 -4.86
C PHE A 135 20.31 1.87 -4.04
N GLU A 136 20.84 0.82 -4.67
CA GLU A 136 21.22 -0.41 -3.98
C GLU A 136 22.27 -0.14 -2.90
N LYS A 137 23.31 0.65 -3.24
CA LYS A 137 24.35 1.07 -2.29
C LYS A 137 23.78 1.88 -1.13
N ALA A 138 22.87 2.81 -1.41
CA ALA A 138 22.21 3.61 -0.38
C ALA A 138 21.33 2.73 0.52
N PHE A 139 20.62 1.76 -0.04
CA PHE A 139 19.83 0.81 0.74
C PHE A 139 20.74 -0.04 1.65
N GLN A 140 21.79 -0.66 1.12
CA GLN A 140 22.74 -1.46 1.90
C GLN A 140 23.33 -0.67 3.08
N LYS A 141 23.79 0.57 2.82
CA LYS A 141 24.27 1.50 3.85
C LYS A 141 23.21 1.81 4.91
N LEU A 142 21.95 2.01 4.49
CA LEU A 142 20.84 2.25 5.42
C LEU A 142 20.64 1.05 6.36
N GLN A 143 20.68 -0.17 5.82
CA GLN A 143 20.52 -1.40 6.59
C GLN A 143 21.66 -1.61 7.60
N GLU A 144 22.90 -1.27 7.24
CA GLU A 144 24.07 -1.34 8.14
C GLU A 144 23.93 -0.40 9.34
N THR A 145 23.37 0.79 9.14
CA THR A 145 23.16 1.76 10.23
C THR A 145 22.08 1.31 11.22
N ARG A 146 21.37 0.21 10.92
CA ARG A 146 20.22 -0.30 11.67
C ARG A 146 19.34 0.86 12.10
N PHE A 147 18.79 1.58 11.11
CA PHE A 147 17.76 2.56 11.35
C PHE A 147 16.86 2.01 12.46
N LYS A 148 16.69 2.74 13.57
CA LYS A 148 15.98 2.25 14.77
C LYS A 148 14.51 2.04 14.41
N THR A 149 14.25 1.00 13.66
CA THR A 149 12.94 0.60 13.21
C THR A 149 12.47 -0.40 14.24
N LEU A 150 11.27 -0.17 14.77
CA LEU A 150 10.67 -1.17 15.64
C LEU A 150 10.51 -2.45 14.83
N GLU A 151 10.92 -3.56 15.40
CA GLU A 151 10.57 -4.89 14.92
C GLU A 151 9.05 -5.05 15.05
N ILE A 152 8.30 -4.62 14.03
CA ILE A 152 6.85 -4.80 13.95
C ILE A 152 6.57 -5.53 12.66
N SER A 153 6.42 -6.85 12.76
CA SER A 153 5.85 -7.64 11.68
C SER A 153 4.33 -7.52 11.72
N ALA A 154 3.70 -7.35 10.56
CA ALA A 154 2.25 -7.49 10.46
C ALA A 154 1.86 -8.90 10.92
N VAL A 155 1.14 -9.01 12.03
CA VAL A 155 0.56 -10.28 12.42
C VAL A 155 -0.49 -10.61 11.36
N LYS A 156 -0.21 -11.61 10.52
CA LYS A 156 -1.28 -12.33 9.81
C LYS A 156 -2.19 -12.83 10.92
N LYS A 157 -3.32 -12.16 11.14
CA LYS A 157 -4.38 -12.74 11.96
C LYS A 157 -4.63 -14.09 11.33
N ASP A 158 -4.40 -15.16 12.09
CA ASP A 158 -4.98 -16.44 11.75
C ASP A 158 -6.42 -16.13 11.36
N LYS A 159 -6.83 -16.62 10.18
CA LYS A 159 -8.26 -16.74 9.94
C LYS A 159 -8.71 -17.59 11.11
N VAL A 160 -9.30 -16.97 12.12
CA VAL A 160 -10.12 -17.68 13.08
C VAL A 160 -11.03 -18.47 12.16
N GLN A 161 -10.83 -19.78 12.10
CA GLN A 161 -11.87 -20.67 11.66
C GLN A 161 -13.00 -20.30 12.59
N LYS A 162 -13.87 -19.39 12.14
CA LYS A 162 -15.25 -19.47 12.58
C LYS A 162 -15.56 -20.92 12.31
N SER A 163 -15.84 -21.66 13.38
CA SER A 163 -16.60 -22.89 13.31
C SER A 163 -17.95 -22.55 12.69
N GLY A 164 -17.93 -22.24 11.40
CA GLY A 164 -19.07 -22.13 10.54
C GLY A 164 -19.50 -23.57 10.31
N ALA A 165 -20.22 -24.11 11.29
CA ALA A 165 -21.24 -25.09 10.95
C ALA A 165 -22.10 -24.44 9.86
N ASP A 166 -22.23 -25.17 8.76
CA ASP A 166 -22.73 -24.79 7.44
C ASP A 166 -23.69 -23.59 7.41
N GLY A 167 -23.45 -22.69 6.45
CA GLY A 167 -24.32 -21.54 6.13
C GLY A 167 -25.69 -21.92 5.54
N LYS A 168 -26.21 -23.12 5.80
CA LYS A 168 -27.57 -23.51 5.42
C LYS A 168 -28.53 -22.94 6.47
N ARG A 169 -29.47 -22.11 5.99
CA ARG A 169 -30.58 -21.63 6.82
C ARG A 169 -31.74 -22.60 6.65
N SER A 170 -32.24 -23.15 7.76
CA SER A 170 -33.44 -23.98 7.78
C SER A 170 -34.66 -23.13 8.08
N LYS A 171 -35.82 -23.56 7.59
CA LYS A 171 -37.09 -22.91 7.90
C LYS A 171 -37.72 -23.59 9.11
N TYR A 172 -38.04 -22.82 10.12
CA TYR A 172 -38.74 -23.24 11.31
C TYR A 172 -40.20 -22.84 11.20
N THR A 173 -41.12 -23.77 11.43
CA THR A 173 -42.57 -23.52 11.36
C THR A 173 -43.22 -23.87 12.69
N CYS A 174 -43.96 -22.92 13.27
CA CYS A 174 -44.80 -23.17 14.45
C CYS A 174 -46.17 -23.67 14.01
N SER A 175 -46.86 -24.43 14.86
CA SER A 175 -48.25 -24.88 14.66
C SER A 175 -49.26 -23.77 14.33
N CYS A 176 -48.99 -22.50 14.70
CA CYS A 176 -49.81 -21.35 14.35
C CYS A 176 -49.55 -20.78 12.94
N GLY A 177 -48.63 -21.38 12.17
CA GLY A 177 -48.26 -20.94 10.83
C GLY A 177 -47.16 -19.88 10.77
N CYS A 178 -46.63 -19.43 11.92
CA CYS A 178 -45.48 -18.54 11.93
C CYS A 178 -44.23 -19.25 11.41
N ASN A 179 -43.43 -18.52 10.62
CA ASN A 179 -42.19 -19.03 10.03
C ASN A 179 -40.99 -18.18 10.43
N VAL A 180 -39.88 -18.83 10.79
CA VAL A 180 -38.60 -18.19 11.13
C VAL A 180 -37.47 -18.89 10.36
N TRP A 181 -36.47 -18.16 9.90
CA TRP A 181 -35.30 -18.75 9.22
C TRP A 181 -34.06 -18.53 10.06
N GLY A 182 -33.37 -19.61 10.38
CA GLY A 182 -32.21 -19.59 11.26
C GLY A 182 -31.18 -20.62 10.83
N LYS A 183 -30.06 -20.68 11.55
CA LYS A 183 -29.10 -21.77 11.40
C LYS A 183 -29.78 -23.10 11.72
N THR A 184 -29.45 -24.16 10.99
CA THR A 184 -29.90 -25.53 11.28
C THR A 184 -29.61 -25.91 12.74
N GLY A 185 -30.54 -26.63 13.38
CA GLY A 185 -30.44 -27.09 14.77
C GLY A 185 -30.68 -26.05 15.86
N LEU A 186 -31.39 -24.94 15.57
CA LEU A 186 -31.82 -24.00 16.61
C LEU A 186 -33.06 -24.49 17.35
N GLU A 187 -33.04 -24.40 18.67
CA GLU A 187 -34.20 -24.60 19.54
C GLU A 187 -34.95 -23.26 19.67
N ILE A 188 -36.17 -23.18 19.13
CA ILE A 188 -36.94 -21.94 19.05
C ILE A 188 -38.34 -22.19 19.59
N VAL A 189 -38.79 -21.35 20.54
CA VAL A 189 -40.14 -21.43 21.12
C VAL A 189 -41.00 -20.25 20.66
N CYS A 190 -42.22 -20.54 20.22
CA CYS A 190 -43.22 -19.53 19.90
C CYS A 190 -43.89 -19.03 21.18
N LYS A 191 -43.52 -17.84 21.67
CA LYS A 191 -44.12 -17.26 22.89
C LYS A 191 -45.65 -17.15 22.85
N LYS A 192 -46.26 -17.04 21.66
CA LYS A 192 -47.73 -16.95 21.54
C LYS A 192 -48.43 -18.30 21.72
N CYS A 193 -47.77 -19.38 21.32
CA CYS A 193 -48.34 -20.73 21.30
C CYS A 193 -47.74 -21.62 22.39
N ASP A 194 -46.65 -21.16 22.99
CA ASP A 194 -45.85 -21.85 24.00
C ASP A 194 -45.38 -23.25 23.56
N VAL A 195 -45.10 -23.38 22.26
CA VAL A 195 -44.59 -24.61 21.64
C VAL A 195 -43.31 -24.35 20.87
N GLU A 196 -42.51 -25.39 20.72
CA GLU A 196 -41.31 -25.36 19.88
C GLU A 196 -41.69 -25.29 18.40
N PHE A 197 -40.87 -24.57 17.62
CA PHE A 197 -40.97 -24.59 16.17
C PHE A 197 -40.36 -25.88 15.61
N GLU A 198 -40.97 -26.43 14.58
CA GLU A 198 -40.45 -27.58 13.84
C GLU A 198 -39.53 -27.14 12.71
N GLU A 199 -38.32 -27.71 12.67
CA GLU A 199 -37.36 -27.48 11.61
C GLU A 199 -37.74 -28.27 10.34
N ASN A 200 -37.95 -27.54 9.25
CA ASN A 200 -38.18 -28.10 7.92
C ASN A 200 -36.93 -27.81 7.08
N ASN A 201 -36.22 -28.87 6.69
CA ASN A 201 -35.06 -28.81 5.79
C ASN A 201 -35.47 -28.53 4.34
#